data_AF-A0A2G8SKI6-F1
#
_entry.id   AF-A0A2G8SKI6-F1
#
_cell.length_a   1.000
_cell.length_b   1.000
_cell.length_c   1.000
_cell.angle_alpha   90.00
_cell.angle_beta   90.00
_cell.angle_gamma   90.00
#
_symmetry.space_group_name_H-M   'P 1'
#
loop_
_entity.id
_entity.type
_entity.pdbx_description
1 polymer ?
#
loop_
_entity_poly.entity_id
_entity_poly.type
_entity_poly.pdbx_seq_one_letter_code
_entity_poly.pdbx_strand_id
1 'polypeptide(L)'
;MIPSQIPYTALIRGPMVGERWGPGYQYIPPAVTKTYFDHICPSKRELDQRKVGSTIPHASDTDTIIRMWSHATNRINDPCLQTQKSSGQIFTHWDTFGVPGSLASIWPDLASTPLLTRFAWSSLIELAFDTNHDLFLPATSLTNTPYLSSLPYNASTSNAGRYPLIPGLMVIHVRKGDYGSHCNMLASLGDPFVSVNSFPSLPDAFLGKFGPEWRGAAAEVTAHRRRCRPSIHEIVDKVLAVRATAAGAGIRRLHIMTNGKPSYIANLAGRQFVAQAVDVLIAQRAQVLIGNGFSTLTSNAVIMRLANNFSAESTRFW
;
A
#
# COMPACT_ATOMS: atom_id res chain seq x y z
N MET A 1 1.05 16.07 8.64
CA MET A 1 1.91 14.89 8.37
C MET A 1 3.24 15.18 9.05
N ILE A 2 3.59 14.48 10.13
CA ILE A 2 4.94 14.61 10.72
C ILE A 2 5.85 13.80 9.78
N PRO A 3 6.85 14.43 9.12
CA PRO A 3 7.75 13.68 8.25
C PRO A 3 8.44 12.60 9.09
N SER A 4 8.37 11.35 8.64
CA SER A 4 9.19 10.30 9.21
C SER A 4 10.65 10.71 9.04
N GLN A 5 11.39 10.79 10.15
CA GLN A 5 12.84 11.01 10.11
C GLN A 5 13.61 9.72 9.76
N ILE A 6 12.91 8.59 9.65
CA ILE A 6 13.49 7.30 9.27
C ILE A 6 13.68 7.30 7.75
N PRO A 7 14.90 7.10 7.24
CA PRO A 7 15.15 7.05 5.80
C PRO A 7 14.46 5.83 5.19
N TYR A 8 13.91 5.97 3.98
CA TYR A 8 13.23 4.86 3.30
C TYR A 8 14.13 3.63 3.08
N THR A 9 15.44 3.81 2.95
CA THR A 9 16.44 2.73 2.87
C THR A 9 16.45 1.83 4.12
N ALA A 10 16.00 2.33 5.27
CA ALA A 10 15.84 1.50 6.46
C ALA A 10 14.61 0.59 6.40
N LEU A 11 13.66 0.87 5.49
CA LEU A 11 12.40 0.14 5.36
C LEU A 11 12.41 -0.79 4.12
N ILE A 12 12.93 -0.30 3.00
CA ILE A 12 12.84 -0.97 1.70
C ILE A 12 14.19 -0.95 0.97
N ARG A 13 14.29 -1.79 -0.05
CA ARG A 13 15.38 -1.91 -1.03
C ARG A 13 14.83 -1.83 -2.45
N GLY A 14 15.75 -1.61 -3.38
CA GLY A 14 15.46 -1.51 -4.81
C GLY A 14 15.59 -0.09 -5.37
N PRO A 15 15.23 0.11 -6.65
CA PRO A 15 15.52 1.34 -7.39
C PRO A 15 14.89 2.60 -6.77
N MET A 16 13.75 2.44 -6.08
CA MET A 16 13.05 3.52 -5.36
C MET A 16 13.91 4.22 -4.30
N VAL A 17 14.94 3.55 -3.79
CA VAL A 17 15.82 4.07 -2.74
C VAL A 17 17.29 4.13 -3.16
N GLY A 18 17.55 4.14 -4.47
CA GLY A 18 18.87 4.43 -5.05
C GLY A 18 19.66 3.22 -5.53
N GLU A 19 19.10 2.00 -5.45
CA GLU A 19 19.73 0.83 -6.07
C GLU A 19 19.57 0.84 -7.61
N ARG A 20 20.31 -0.03 -8.30
CA ARG A 20 20.27 -0.11 -9.77
C ARG A 20 18.94 -0.65 -10.28
N TRP A 21 18.38 0.04 -11.28
CA TRP A 21 17.17 -0.37 -12.03
C TRP A 21 17.31 -1.74 -12.72
N GLY A 22 18.53 -2.16 -13.08
CA GLY A 22 18.81 -3.47 -13.64
C GLY A 22 19.02 -3.48 -15.16
N PRO A 23 19.08 -4.67 -15.77
CA PRO A 23 19.22 -4.81 -17.22
C PRO A 23 18.12 -4.07 -17.97
N GLY A 24 18.48 -3.37 -19.06
CA GLY A 24 17.55 -2.57 -19.87
C GLY A 24 17.33 -1.13 -19.37
N TYR A 25 17.85 -0.78 -18.19
CA TYR A 25 17.70 0.55 -17.57
C TYR A 25 19.06 1.16 -17.19
N GLN A 26 20.11 0.88 -17.97
CA GLN A 26 21.49 1.26 -17.63
C GLN A 26 21.71 2.78 -17.57
N TYR A 27 20.85 3.57 -18.22
CA TYR A 27 20.95 5.03 -18.32
C TYR A 27 19.98 5.78 -17.40
N ILE A 28 19.22 5.07 -16.56
CA ILE A 28 18.31 5.72 -15.62
C ILE A 28 19.09 6.10 -14.35
N PRO A 29 19.13 7.39 -13.97
CA PRO A 29 19.80 7.82 -12.75
C PRO A 29 19.22 7.13 -11.50
N PRO A 30 20.06 6.85 -10.47
CA PRO A 30 19.57 6.35 -9.20
C PRO A 30 18.71 7.41 -8.50
N ALA A 31 17.76 6.97 -7.67
CA ALA A 31 17.08 7.86 -6.75
C ALA A 31 18.10 8.40 -5.72
N VAL A 32 18.05 9.71 -5.46
CA VAL A 32 18.98 10.40 -4.57
C VAL A 32 18.23 11.12 -3.45
N THR A 33 18.92 11.41 -2.35
CA THR A 33 18.34 12.19 -1.26
C THR A 33 18.08 13.63 -1.72
N LYS A 34 17.10 14.29 -1.08
CA LYS A 34 16.85 15.72 -1.31
C LYS A 34 18.10 16.57 -1.08
N THR A 35 18.87 16.28 -0.03
CA THR A 35 20.12 16.98 0.27
C THR A 35 21.13 16.87 -0.86
N TYR A 36 21.29 15.68 -1.45
CA TYR A 36 22.16 15.47 -2.60
C TYR A 36 21.65 16.22 -3.83
N PHE A 37 20.35 16.11 -4.14
CA PHE A 37 19.73 16.83 -5.25
C PHE A 37 19.92 18.35 -5.12
N ASP A 38 19.67 18.93 -3.93
CA ASP A 38 19.84 20.36 -3.69
C ASP A 38 21.30 20.82 -3.84
N HIS A 39 22.26 19.95 -3.53
CA HIS A 39 23.69 20.24 -3.68
C HIS A 39 24.13 20.28 -5.15
N ILE A 40 23.71 19.31 -5.96
CA ILE A 40 24.06 19.26 -7.39
C ILE A 40 23.23 20.21 -8.26
N CYS A 41 22.05 20.61 -7.78
CA CYS A 41 21.12 21.53 -8.45
C CYS A 41 20.90 22.80 -7.62
N PRO A 42 21.89 23.72 -7.55
CA PRO A 42 21.77 24.96 -6.80
C PRO A 42 20.70 25.89 -7.41
N SER A 43 20.61 25.92 -8.75
CA SER A 43 19.50 26.51 -9.50
C SER A 43 18.56 25.39 -9.97
N LYS A 44 17.26 25.65 -9.96
CA LYS A 44 16.23 24.67 -10.30
C LYS A 44 15.17 25.29 -11.19
N ARG A 45 14.78 24.59 -12.25
CA ARG A 45 13.58 24.89 -13.01
C ARG A 45 12.37 24.42 -12.22
N GLU A 46 11.41 25.31 -12.00
CA GLU A 46 10.15 24.97 -11.33
C GLU A 46 9.01 24.77 -12.35
N LEU A 47 8.26 23.69 -12.17
CA LEU A 47 6.98 23.45 -12.84
C LEU A 47 5.82 23.73 -11.88
N ASP A 48 4.87 24.56 -12.31
CA ASP A 48 3.62 24.78 -11.57
C ASP A 48 2.65 23.63 -11.89
N GLN A 49 2.36 22.80 -10.88
CA GLN A 49 1.39 21.71 -10.95
C GLN A 49 0.03 22.19 -11.46
N ARG A 50 -0.42 23.39 -11.09
CA ARG A 50 -1.75 23.90 -11.47
C ARG A 50 -1.83 24.21 -12.96
N LYS A 51 -0.71 24.61 -13.56
CA LYS A 51 -0.63 24.90 -15.00
C LYS A 51 -0.67 23.62 -15.84
N VAL A 52 0.02 22.56 -15.40
CA VAL A 52 -0.06 21.26 -16.08
C VAL A 52 -1.43 20.63 -15.79
N GLY A 53 -1.86 20.65 -14.54
CA GLY A 53 -3.13 20.10 -14.07
C GLY A 53 -4.35 20.68 -14.76
N SER A 54 -4.38 21.99 -15.06
CA SER A 54 -5.48 22.61 -15.80
C SER A 54 -5.64 22.14 -17.24
N THR A 55 -4.64 21.46 -17.81
CA THR A 55 -4.71 20.86 -19.15
C THR A 55 -5.20 19.41 -19.12
N ILE A 56 -5.29 18.80 -17.94
CA ILE A 56 -5.76 17.43 -17.76
C ILE A 56 -7.30 17.45 -17.74
N PRO A 57 -7.98 16.69 -18.62
CA PRO A 57 -9.44 16.62 -18.59
C PRO A 57 -9.97 16.20 -17.22
N HIS A 58 -11.13 16.76 -16.83
CA HIS A 58 -11.77 16.36 -15.57
C HIS A 58 -12.09 14.86 -15.56
N ALA A 59 -11.96 14.23 -14.39
CA ALA A 59 -12.17 12.78 -14.21
C ALA A 59 -11.29 11.89 -15.10
N SER A 60 -10.09 12.36 -15.46
CA SER A 60 -9.08 11.56 -16.15
C SER A 60 -8.59 10.40 -15.28
N ASP A 61 -8.18 9.31 -15.91
CA ASP A 61 -7.50 8.21 -15.25
C ASP A 61 -6.02 8.53 -14.95
N THR A 62 -5.38 7.68 -14.16
CA THR A 62 -3.99 7.89 -13.75
C THR A 62 -3.03 7.86 -14.94
N ASP A 63 -3.30 7.04 -15.96
CA ASP A 63 -2.49 7.00 -17.18
C ASP A 63 -2.46 8.37 -17.88
N THR A 64 -3.62 8.99 -18.05
CA THR A 64 -3.72 10.33 -18.66
C THR A 64 -2.96 11.38 -17.84
N ILE A 65 -3.02 11.32 -16.50
CA ILE A 65 -2.21 12.20 -15.64
C ILE A 65 -0.71 11.99 -15.91
N ILE A 66 -0.24 10.74 -15.92
CA ILE A 66 1.17 10.41 -16.19
C ILE A 66 1.61 10.90 -17.57
N ARG A 67 0.81 10.65 -18.62
CA ARG A 67 1.12 11.07 -19.99
C ARG A 67 1.24 12.59 -20.11
N MET A 68 0.32 13.35 -19.52
CA MET A 68 0.35 14.81 -19.56
C MET A 68 1.55 15.38 -18.81
N TRP A 69 1.91 14.79 -17.67
CA TRP A 69 3.11 15.16 -16.93
C TRP A 69 4.39 14.80 -17.69
N SER A 70 4.49 13.60 -18.24
CA SER A 70 5.62 13.18 -19.08
C SER A 70 5.81 14.11 -20.27
N HIS A 71 4.72 14.50 -20.93
CA HIS A 71 4.73 15.44 -22.04
C HIS A 71 5.18 16.85 -21.64
N ALA A 72 4.82 17.31 -20.44
CA ALA A 72 5.28 18.58 -19.89
C ALA A 72 6.78 18.55 -19.54
N THR A 73 7.26 17.47 -18.94
CA THR A 73 8.67 17.34 -18.53
C THR A 73 9.61 17.10 -19.71
N ASN A 74 9.19 16.38 -20.75
CA ASN A 74 10.02 16.07 -21.92
C ASN A 74 10.35 17.30 -22.79
N ARG A 75 9.72 18.45 -22.54
CA ARG A 75 10.05 19.73 -23.19
C ARG A 75 11.15 20.52 -22.47
N ILE A 76 11.63 20.01 -21.34
CA ILE A 76 12.59 20.70 -20.48
C ILE A 76 13.92 19.96 -20.58
N ASN A 77 14.95 20.68 -21.04
CA ASN A 77 16.31 20.14 -21.15
C ASN A 77 17.13 20.34 -19.86
N ASP A 78 16.56 21.01 -18.84
CA ASP A 78 17.20 21.24 -17.55
C ASP A 78 17.08 19.98 -16.66
N PRO A 79 18.19 19.31 -16.28
CA PRO A 79 18.14 18.14 -15.40
C PRO A 79 17.74 18.49 -13.97
N CYS A 80 17.82 19.76 -13.58
CA CYS A 80 17.49 20.27 -12.25
C CYS A 80 16.03 20.74 -12.20
N LEU A 81 15.11 19.80 -12.41
CA LEU A 81 13.66 20.05 -12.44
C LEU A 81 12.99 19.71 -11.11
N GLN A 82 12.11 20.59 -10.62
CA GLN A 82 11.23 20.29 -9.49
C GLN A 82 9.82 20.86 -9.69
N THR A 83 8.84 20.32 -8.99
CA THR A 83 7.54 20.98 -8.86
C THR A 83 7.62 22.16 -7.90
N GLN A 84 6.96 23.26 -8.22
CA GLN A 84 6.86 24.42 -7.33
C GLN A 84 6.19 24.01 -6.01
N LYS A 85 6.83 24.31 -4.87
CA LYS A 85 6.38 23.86 -3.53
C LYS A 85 4.93 24.25 -3.22
N SER A 86 4.47 25.40 -3.70
CA SER A 86 3.12 25.94 -3.45
C SER A 86 2.07 25.46 -4.45
N SER A 87 2.44 24.67 -5.47
CA SER A 87 1.54 24.28 -6.55
C SER A 87 0.70 23.03 -6.26
N GLY A 88 0.99 22.29 -5.17
CA GLY A 88 0.26 21.08 -4.80
C GLY A 88 0.96 19.78 -5.25
N GLN A 89 0.22 18.66 -5.19
CA GLN A 89 0.73 17.33 -5.53
C GLN A 89 0.28 16.92 -6.94
N ILE A 90 1.13 16.16 -7.66
CA ILE A 90 0.79 15.62 -8.98
C ILE A 90 -0.37 14.62 -8.88
N PHE A 91 -0.22 13.65 -7.98
CA PHE A 91 -1.25 12.65 -7.67
C PHE A 91 -1.96 13.06 -6.38
N THR A 92 -3.26 13.28 -6.46
CA THR A 92 -4.07 13.73 -5.32
C THR A 92 -5.04 12.62 -4.89
N HIS A 93 -5.66 12.80 -3.73
CA HIS A 93 -6.80 11.96 -3.35
C HIS A 93 -7.95 12.09 -4.35
N TRP A 94 -8.23 13.31 -4.81
CA TRP A 94 -9.41 13.60 -5.63
C TRP A 94 -9.32 13.14 -7.08
N ASP A 95 -8.09 13.02 -7.60
CA ASP A 95 -7.86 12.66 -9.01
C ASP A 95 -7.28 11.24 -9.17
N THR A 96 -6.70 10.68 -8.10
CA THR A 96 -5.95 9.42 -8.19
C THR A 96 -6.33 8.45 -7.07
N PHE A 97 -5.97 8.76 -5.82
CA PHE A 97 -6.00 7.75 -4.76
C PHE A 97 -7.40 7.48 -4.20
N GLY A 98 -8.30 8.45 -4.23
CA GLY A 98 -9.71 8.36 -3.85
C GLY A 98 -10.64 8.21 -5.04
N VAL A 99 -10.11 7.96 -6.25
CA VAL A 99 -10.91 7.64 -7.43
C VAL A 99 -10.92 6.12 -7.61
N PRO A 100 -12.09 5.45 -7.47
CA PRO A 100 -12.15 4.00 -7.49
C PRO A 100 -11.56 3.43 -8.77
N GLY A 101 -10.61 2.50 -8.66
CA GLY A 101 -9.98 1.86 -9.80
C GLY A 101 -9.14 2.77 -10.73
N SER A 102 -8.98 4.07 -10.47
CA SER A 102 -8.13 4.97 -11.30
C SER A 102 -6.71 4.43 -11.51
N LEU A 103 -6.08 3.87 -10.48
CA LEU A 103 -4.76 3.25 -10.57
C LEU A 103 -4.74 1.97 -11.43
N ALA A 104 -5.89 1.37 -11.75
CA ALA A 104 -5.96 0.17 -12.59
C ALA A 104 -5.51 0.47 -14.03
N SER A 105 -5.69 1.71 -14.51
CA SER A 105 -5.26 2.16 -15.84
C SER A 105 -3.75 1.97 -16.08
N ILE A 106 -2.94 2.12 -15.03
CA ILE A 106 -1.48 2.01 -15.11
C ILE A 106 -0.94 0.70 -14.53
N TRP A 107 -1.82 -0.16 -14.00
CA TRP A 107 -1.39 -1.33 -13.24
C TRP A 107 -0.54 -2.32 -14.05
N PRO A 108 -0.92 -2.70 -15.29
CA PRO A 108 -0.10 -3.63 -16.08
C PRO A 108 1.34 -3.16 -16.27
N ASP A 109 1.51 -1.87 -16.60
CA ASP A 109 2.82 -1.27 -16.79
C ASP A 109 3.56 -1.17 -15.45
N LEU A 110 2.94 -0.62 -14.40
CA LEU A 110 3.54 -0.45 -13.08
C LEU A 110 4.03 -1.78 -12.49
N ALA A 111 3.22 -2.84 -12.58
CA ALA A 111 3.55 -4.19 -12.11
C ALA A 111 4.77 -4.79 -12.82
N SER A 112 5.01 -4.41 -14.08
CA SER A 112 6.15 -4.86 -14.86
C SER A 112 7.44 -4.05 -14.60
N THR A 113 7.33 -2.84 -14.04
CA THR A 113 8.50 -1.98 -13.85
C THR A 113 9.48 -2.52 -12.78
N PRO A 114 10.77 -2.11 -12.84
CA PRO A 114 11.71 -2.34 -11.75
C PRO A 114 11.30 -1.79 -10.38
N LEU A 115 10.34 -0.88 -10.32
CA LEU A 115 9.83 -0.35 -9.04
C LEU A 115 9.17 -1.46 -8.21
N LEU A 116 8.41 -2.36 -8.84
CA LEU A 116 7.74 -3.47 -8.18
C LEU A 116 8.49 -4.80 -8.34
N THR A 117 9.02 -5.08 -9.53
CA THR A 117 9.72 -6.36 -9.77
C THR A 117 11.03 -6.49 -9.00
N ARG A 118 11.67 -5.37 -8.64
CA ARG A 118 12.87 -5.32 -7.79
C ARG A 118 12.61 -4.70 -6.43
N PHE A 119 11.35 -4.57 -6.03
CA PHE A 119 11.05 -4.23 -4.65
C PHE A 119 11.56 -5.33 -3.74
N ALA A 120 12.21 -4.96 -2.65
CA ALA A 120 12.47 -5.84 -1.53
C ALA A 120 12.34 -5.05 -0.23
N TRP A 121 12.07 -5.75 0.86
CA TRP A 121 12.22 -5.18 2.20
C TRP A 121 13.71 -5.00 2.52
N SER A 122 14.01 -4.02 3.37
CA SER A 122 15.39 -3.81 3.83
C SER A 122 15.88 -5.00 4.66
N SER A 123 17.21 -5.15 4.78
CA SER A 123 17.80 -6.16 5.66
C SER A 123 17.34 -6.01 7.11
N LEU A 124 17.06 -4.78 7.56
CA LEU A 124 16.54 -4.51 8.89
C LEU A 124 15.11 -5.06 9.06
N ILE A 125 14.23 -4.85 8.08
CA ILE A 125 12.86 -5.37 8.13
C ILE A 125 12.85 -6.90 7.98
N GLU A 126 13.67 -7.46 7.10
CA GLU A 126 13.81 -8.90 6.93
C GLU A 126 14.36 -9.57 8.19
N LEU A 127 15.36 -8.98 8.84
CA LEU A 127 15.88 -9.47 10.12
C LEU A 127 14.84 -9.38 11.24
N ALA A 128 14.08 -8.28 11.31
CA ALA A 128 13.02 -8.13 12.28
C ALA A 128 11.90 -9.17 12.06
N PHE A 129 11.56 -9.45 10.79
CA PHE A 129 10.65 -10.54 10.44
C PHE A 129 11.21 -11.89 10.91
N ASP A 130 12.46 -12.20 10.57
CA ASP A 130 13.11 -13.47 10.91
C ASP A 130 13.20 -13.70 12.42
N THR A 131 13.48 -12.65 13.19
CA THR A 131 13.59 -12.70 14.65
C THR A 131 12.24 -13.02 15.34
N ASN A 132 11.13 -12.76 14.66
CA ASN A 132 9.77 -12.97 15.18
C ASN A 132 9.02 -14.07 14.41
N HIS A 133 9.69 -14.83 13.56
CA HIS A 133 9.05 -15.68 12.57
C HIS A 133 8.23 -16.85 13.19
N ASP A 134 8.56 -17.26 14.40
CA ASP A 134 7.90 -18.28 15.19
C ASP A 134 6.49 -17.87 15.63
N LEU A 135 6.23 -16.57 15.75
CA LEU A 135 4.92 -16.02 16.09
C LEU A 135 3.87 -16.26 15.01
N PHE A 136 4.27 -16.32 13.73
CA PHE A 136 3.33 -16.38 12.61
C PHE A 136 3.59 -17.49 11.58
N LEU A 137 4.75 -18.18 11.61
CA LEU A 137 5.01 -19.36 10.77
C LEU A 137 4.54 -20.66 11.45
N PRO A 138 3.99 -21.63 10.69
CA PRO A 138 3.76 -22.99 11.18
C PRO A 138 5.03 -23.62 11.75
N ALA A 139 4.94 -24.36 12.87
CA ALA A 139 6.09 -25.05 13.47
C ALA A 139 6.77 -26.00 12.47
N THR A 140 5.97 -26.67 11.63
CA THR A 140 6.43 -27.54 10.53
C THR A 140 7.14 -26.78 9.40
N SER A 141 6.96 -25.46 9.31
CA SER A 141 7.61 -24.59 8.32
C SER A 141 8.90 -23.98 8.84
N LEU A 142 9.10 -23.87 10.16
CA LEU A 142 10.27 -23.19 10.76
C LEU A 142 11.60 -23.82 10.34
N THR A 143 11.68 -25.15 10.28
CA THR A 143 12.92 -25.86 9.92
C THR A 143 13.26 -25.77 8.43
N ASN A 144 12.26 -25.52 7.59
CA ASN A 144 12.38 -25.59 6.13
C ASN A 144 12.31 -24.20 5.46
N THR A 145 12.02 -23.15 6.23
CA THR A 145 11.93 -21.78 5.71
C THR A 145 13.27 -21.09 5.96
N PRO A 146 14.05 -20.77 4.92
CA PRO A 146 15.27 -20.01 5.10
C PRO A 146 14.96 -18.61 5.62
N TYR A 147 15.86 -18.08 6.46
CA TYR A 147 15.79 -16.69 6.92
C TYR A 147 15.93 -15.72 5.75
N LEU A 148 15.03 -14.73 5.65
CA LEU A 148 15.07 -13.74 4.57
C LEU A 148 16.39 -12.95 4.59
N SER A 149 16.86 -12.62 5.79
CA SER A 149 18.11 -11.89 6.04
C SER A 149 19.37 -12.65 5.61
N SER A 150 19.32 -13.99 5.52
CA SER A 150 20.44 -14.81 5.04
C SER A 150 20.38 -15.09 3.55
N LEU A 151 19.22 -14.92 2.91
CA LEU A 151 19.07 -15.12 1.47
C LEU A 151 19.75 -13.98 0.70
N PRO A 152 20.64 -14.29 -0.27
CA PRO A 152 21.26 -13.27 -1.09
C PRO A 152 20.18 -12.49 -1.84
N TYR A 153 20.35 -11.18 -1.91
CA TYR A 153 19.51 -10.36 -2.76
C TYR A 153 19.96 -10.55 -4.21
N ASN A 154 19.35 -11.54 -4.86
CA ASN A 154 19.50 -11.74 -6.29
C ASN A 154 18.35 -11.01 -7.00
N ALA A 155 18.70 -9.99 -7.78
CA ALA A 155 17.71 -9.22 -8.53
C ALA A 155 17.04 -10.00 -9.68
N SER A 156 17.37 -11.28 -9.85
CA SER A 156 16.71 -12.23 -10.75
C SER A 156 15.63 -13.05 -10.03
N THR A 157 15.62 -13.08 -8.69
CA THR A 157 14.57 -13.73 -7.91
C THR A 157 13.33 -12.85 -7.93
N SER A 158 12.19 -13.39 -8.37
CA SER A 158 10.93 -12.64 -8.33
C SER A 158 10.53 -12.30 -6.90
N ASN A 159 9.79 -11.21 -6.72
CA ASN A 159 9.30 -10.81 -5.40
C ASN A 159 8.43 -11.93 -4.77
N ALA A 160 7.60 -12.61 -5.55
CA ALA A 160 6.82 -13.77 -5.12
C ALA A 160 7.70 -14.96 -4.69
N GLY A 161 8.85 -15.17 -5.34
CA GLY A 161 9.81 -16.20 -4.97
C GLY A 161 10.54 -15.89 -3.66
N ARG A 162 10.82 -14.62 -3.38
CA ARG A 162 11.44 -14.18 -2.11
C ARG A 162 10.44 -14.14 -0.96
N TYR A 163 9.21 -13.72 -1.22
CA TYR A 163 8.16 -13.55 -0.22
C TYR A 163 6.94 -14.43 -0.51
N PRO A 164 7.10 -15.77 -0.45
CA PRO A 164 6.00 -16.69 -0.72
C PRO A 164 4.91 -16.57 0.35
N LEU A 165 3.70 -17.00 -0.02
CA LEU A 165 2.58 -17.14 0.90
C LEU A 165 2.94 -18.00 2.10
N ILE A 166 2.36 -17.67 3.26
CA ILE A 166 2.45 -18.44 4.51
C ILE A 166 1.13 -19.21 4.66
N PRO A 167 1.11 -20.53 4.40
CA PRO A 167 -0.10 -21.33 4.50
C PRO A 167 -0.67 -21.33 5.93
N GLY A 168 -1.99 -21.23 6.03
CA GLY A 168 -2.74 -21.24 7.28
C GLY A 168 -2.73 -19.91 8.05
N LEU A 169 -2.09 -18.86 7.52
CA LEU A 169 -2.05 -17.53 8.15
C LEU A 169 -3.11 -16.58 7.56
N MET A 170 -3.99 -16.08 8.42
CA MET A 170 -4.82 -14.91 8.14
C MET A 170 -4.19 -13.68 8.78
N VAL A 171 -4.15 -12.57 8.03
CA VAL A 171 -3.82 -11.25 8.58
C VAL A 171 -5.05 -10.36 8.48
N ILE A 172 -5.36 -9.63 9.55
CA ILE A 172 -6.38 -8.58 9.51
C ILE A 172 -5.80 -7.22 9.84
N HIS A 173 -6.23 -6.18 9.15
CA HIS A 173 -5.84 -4.81 9.43
C HIS A 173 -7.01 -4.01 10.02
N VAL A 174 -6.95 -3.80 11.33
CA VAL A 174 -7.99 -3.13 12.11
C VAL A 174 -7.56 -1.72 12.50
N ARG A 175 -8.05 -0.71 11.78
CA ARG A 175 -7.83 0.71 12.11
C ARG A 175 -8.80 1.13 13.22
N LYS A 176 -8.29 1.38 14.43
CA LYS A 176 -9.12 1.74 15.59
C LYS A 176 -8.74 3.03 16.29
N GLY A 177 -7.45 3.34 16.40
CA GLY A 177 -6.88 4.38 17.27
C GLY A 177 -7.51 5.76 17.12
N ASP A 178 -6.89 6.61 16.29
CA ASP A 178 -7.34 7.97 15.95
C ASP A 178 -8.49 8.01 14.91
N TYR A 179 -8.93 6.84 14.45
CA TYR A 179 -9.78 6.71 13.26
C TYR A 179 -11.28 6.98 13.49
N GLY A 180 -11.71 7.32 14.70
CA GLY A 180 -13.11 7.60 15.01
C GLY A 180 -13.66 8.79 14.22
N SER A 181 -13.04 9.96 14.38
CA SER A 181 -13.42 11.18 13.66
C SER A 181 -13.15 11.06 12.16
N HIS A 182 -12.04 10.41 11.78
CA HIS A 182 -11.69 10.20 10.39
C HIS A 182 -12.74 9.37 9.64
N CYS A 183 -13.19 8.24 10.19
CA CYS A 183 -14.24 7.44 9.54
C CYS A 183 -15.59 8.15 9.47
N ASN A 184 -15.91 9.02 10.44
CA ASN A 184 -17.11 9.84 10.36
C ASN A 184 -17.00 10.86 9.22
N MET A 185 -15.82 11.47 9.04
CA MET A 185 -15.54 12.37 7.92
C MET A 185 -15.66 11.62 6.58
N LEU A 186 -15.01 10.46 6.42
CA LEU A 186 -15.10 9.66 5.19
C LEU A 186 -16.55 9.28 4.87
N ALA A 187 -17.33 8.88 5.89
CA ALA A 187 -18.74 8.56 5.71
C ALA A 187 -19.57 9.79 5.31
N SER A 188 -19.28 10.95 5.90
CA SER A 188 -19.93 12.22 5.55
C SER A 188 -19.60 12.70 4.13
N LEU A 189 -18.47 12.28 3.56
CA LEU A 189 -18.05 12.57 2.19
C LEU A 189 -18.48 11.48 1.20
N GLY A 190 -18.93 10.32 1.69
CA GLY A 190 -19.27 9.17 0.84
C GLY A 190 -18.03 8.61 0.13
N ASP A 191 -16.85 8.78 0.73
CA ASP A 191 -15.55 8.46 0.13
C ASP A 191 -15.48 6.97 -0.27
N PRO A 192 -14.81 6.61 -1.37
CA PRO A 192 -14.64 5.20 -1.71
C PRO A 192 -13.45 4.58 -0.97
N PHE A 193 -13.22 3.30 -1.20
CA PHE A 193 -11.92 2.72 -0.92
C PHE A 193 -10.82 3.39 -1.73
N VAL A 194 -9.59 3.34 -1.21
CA VAL A 194 -8.39 3.74 -1.95
C VAL A 194 -8.37 3.00 -3.29
N SER A 195 -7.93 3.68 -4.34
CA SER A 195 -8.01 3.25 -5.73
C SER A 195 -7.53 1.80 -5.96
N VAL A 196 -6.39 1.41 -5.40
CA VAL A 196 -5.88 0.02 -5.54
C VAL A 196 -6.71 -1.01 -4.78
N ASN A 197 -7.36 -0.63 -3.68
CA ASN A 197 -8.24 -1.50 -2.91
C ASN A 197 -9.64 -1.63 -3.54
N SER A 198 -9.90 -0.90 -4.62
CA SER A 198 -11.15 -0.93 -5.39
C SER A 198 -10.94 -1.42 -6.83
N PHE A 199 -9.81 -2.09 -7.10
CA PHE A 199 -9.59 -2.73 -8.39
C PHE A 199 -10.73 -3.70 -8.73
N PRO A 200 -11.24 -3.72 -9.97
CA PRO A 200 -12.39 -4.56 -10.34
C PRO A 200 -12.19 -6.05 -10.08
N SER A 201 -10.93 -6.52 -10.11
CA SER A 201 -10.60 -7.92 -9.82
C SER A 201 -10.68 -8.27 -8.33
N LEU A 202 -10.69 -7.29 -7.43
CA LEU A 202 -10.71 -7.53 -5.99
C LEU A 202 -12.14 -7.69 -5.48
N PRO A 203 -12.38 -8.62 -4.55
CA PRO A 203 -13.68 -8.78 -3.91
C PRO A 203 -13.96 -7.63 -2.93
N ASP A 204 -15.18 -7.59 -2.41
CA ASP A 204 -15.61 -6.62 -1.40
C ASP A 204 -15.40 -5.15 -1.84
N ALA A 205 -15.57 -4.83 -3.13
CA ALA A 205 -15.41 -3.46 -3.62
C ALA A 205 -16.34 -2.47 -2.89
N PHE A 206 -15.85 -1.26 -2.63
CA PHE A 206 -16.64 -0.15 -2.11
C PHE A 206 -16.33 1.11 -2.93
N LEU A 207 -17.20 1.38 -3.90
CA LEU A 207 -17.03 2.48 -4.86
C LEU A 207 -17.47 3.85 -4.32
N GLY A 208 -17.97 3.89 -3.08
CA GLY A 208 -18.51 5.10 -2.48
C GLY A 208 -19.72 5.65 -3.26
N LYS A 209 -20.13 6.86 -2.90
CA LYS A 209 -21.11 7.68 -3.64
C LYS A 209 -20.60 9.13 -3.68
N PHE A 210 -19.31 9.24 -3.95
CA PHE A 210 -18.54 10.48 -3.83
C PHE A 210 -19.11 11.59 -4.73
N GLY A 211 -19.30 12.80 -4.18
CA GLY A 211 -19.73 13.98 -4.92
C GLY A 211 -20.24 15.12 -4.04
N PRO A 212 -20.25 16.37 -4.53
CA PRO A 212 -20.69 17.56 -3.78
C PRO A 212 -22.16 17.50 -3.33
N GLU A 213 -22.97 16.68 -3.99
CA GLU A 213 -24.39 16.46 -3.67
C GLU A 213 -24.62 15.32 -2.66
N TRP A 214 -23.56 14.65 -2.20
CA TRP A 214 -23.70 13.58 -1.22
C TRP A 214 -24.34 14.09 0.07
N ARG A 215 -25.50 13.52 0.37
CA ARG A 215 -26.28 13.70 1.59
C ARG A 215 -26.66 12.31 2.07
N GLY A 216 -25.67 11.55 2.56
CA GLY A 216 -25.89 10.16 2.94
C GLY A 216 -27.00 10.01 3.97
N ALA A 217 -27.97 9.14 3.69
CA ALA A 217 -28.96 8.76 4.70
C ALA A 217 -28.26 8.10 5.90
N ALA A 218 -28.88 8.14 7.09
CA ALA A 218 -28.28 7.57 8.30
C ALA A 218 -27.88 6.08 8.15
N ALA A 219 -28.65 5.32 7.35
CA ALA A 219 -28.34 3.93 7.01
C ALA A 219 -27.06 3.80 6.16
N GLU A 220 -26.85 4.69 5.19
CA GLU A 220 -25.67 4.68 4.31
C GLU A 220 -24.41 5.11 5.05
N VAL A 221 -24.52 6.13 5.91
CA VAL A 221 -23.44 6.55 6.82
C VAL A 221 -23.06 5.40 7.75
N THR A 222 -24.05 4.67 8.27
CA THR A 222 -23.80 3.48 9.10
C THR A 222 -23.11 2.38 8.31
N ALA A 223 -23.58 2.07 7.10
CA ALA A 223 -22.96 1.07 6.24
C ALA A 223 -21.50 1.43 5.92
N HIS A 224 -21.22 2.68 5.57
CA HIS A 224 -19.86 3.18 5.35
C HIS A 224 -19.00 3.04 6.62
N ARG A 225 -19.53 3.41 7.79
CA ARG A 225 -18.82 3.28 9.08
C ARG A 225 -18.44 1.83 9.36
N ARG A 226 -19.29 0.85 9.05
CA ARG A 226 -18.98 -0.59 9.26
C ARG A 226 -17.73 -1.02 8.50
N ARG A 227 -17.53 -0.51 7.29
CA ARG A 227 -16.37 -0.79 6.42
C ARG A 227 -15.11 -0.07 6.91
N CYS A 228 -15.25 1.16 7.40
CA CYS A 228 -14.11 1.96 7.85
C CYS A 228 -13.64 1.62 9.28
N ARG A 229 -14.57 1.37 10.21
CA ARG A 229 -14.28 1.12 11.62
C ARG A 229 -15.25 0.09 12.20
N PRO A 230 -15.08 -1.20 11.85
CA PRO A 230 -15.96 -2.25 12.34
C PRO A 230 -15.88 -2.39 13.88
N SER A 231 -16.98 -2.88 14.43
CA SER A 231 -17.07 -3.41 15.80
C SER A 231 -16.42 -4.79 15.89
N ILE A 232 -16.19 -5.29 17.11
CA ILE A 232 -15.61 -6.62 17.31
C ILE A 232 -16.51 -7.70 16.71
N HIS A 233 -17.83 -7.59 16.89
CA HIS A 233 -18.80 -8.52 16.29
C HIS A 233 -18.69 -8.53 14.76
N GLU A 234 -18.69 -7.36 14.13
CA GLU A 234 -18.55 -7.23 12.67
C GLU A 234 -17.20 -7.79 12.17
N ILE A 235 -16.12 -7.65 12.94
CA ILE A 235 -14.82 -8.26 12.64
C ILE A 235 -14.91 -9.79 12.70
N VAL A 236 -15.49 -10.34 13.78
CA VAL A 236 -15.65 -11.80 13.97
C VAL A 236 -16.49 -12.39 12.85
N ASP A 237 -17.62 -11.78 12.51
CA ASP A 237 -18.49 -12.22 11.42
C ASP A 237 -17.73 -12.28 10.09
N LYS A 238 -16.97 -11.22 9.77
CA LYS A 238 -16.18 -11.17 8.53
C LYS A 238 -15.08 -12.24 8.52
N VAL A 239 -14.38 -12.44 9.63
CA VAL A 239 -13.35 -13.48 9.75
C VAL A 239 -13.97 -14.87 9.53
N LEU A 240 -15.11 -15.17 10.16
CA LEU A 240 -15.80 -16.45 9.99
C LEU A 240 -16.28 -16.65 8.55
N ALA A 241 -16.88 -15.62 7.94
CA ALA A 241 -17.32 -15.67 6.55
C ALA A 241 -16.16 -15.93 5.58
N VAL A 242 -15.01 -15.28 5.78
CA VAL A 242 -13.82 -15.48 4.94
C VAL A 242 -13.21 -16.87 5.16
N ARG A 243 -13.18 -17.38 6.39
CA ARG A 243 -12.71 -18.76 6.69
C ARG A 243 -13.55 -19.83 6.00
N ALA A 244 -14.82 -19.56 5.71
CA ALA A 244 -15.70 -20.48 4.99
C ALA A 244 -15.48 -20.49 3.46
N THR A 245 -14.67 -19.58 2.93
CA THR A 245 -14.34 -19.55 1.48
C THR A 245 -13.22 -20.52 1.13
N ALA A 246 -13.05 -20.83 -0.16
CA ALA A 246 -11.93 -21.64 -0.65
C ALA A 246 -10.56 -21.02 -0.31
N ALA A 247 -10.41 -19.70 -0.44
CA ALA A 247 -9.19 -19.00 -0.05
C ALA A 247 -8.91 -19.09 1.47
N GLY A 248 -9.97 -19.20 2.27
CA GLY A 248 -9.91 -19.32 3.73
C GLY A 248 -9.63 -20.72 4.27
N ALA A 249 -9.66 -21.75 3.42
CA ALA A 249 -9.50 -23.13 3.84
C ALA A 249 -8.15 -23.36 4.53
N GLY A 250 -8.16 -24.05 5.67
CA GLY A 250 -6.93 -24.38 6.40
C GLY A 250 -6.32 -23.25 7.24
N ILE A 251 -6.98 -22.09 7.34
CA ILE A 251 -6.56 -21.01 8.25
C ILE A 251 -6.61 -21.48 9.70
N ARG A 252 -5.46 -21.36 10.38
CA ARG A 252 -5.24 -21.76 11.78
C ARG A 252 -4.58 -20.67 12.63
N ARG A 253 -4.04 -19.62 12.01
CA ARG A 253 -3.35 -18.51 12.68
C ARG A 253 -3.97 -17.19 12.25
N LEU A 254 -4.04 -16.26 13.19
CA LEU A 254 -4.54 -14.90 12.97
C LEU A 254 -3.49 -13.91 13.48
N HIS A 255 -3.03 -13.02 12.60
CA HIS A 255 -2.19 -11.88 12.94
C HIS A 255 -3.00 -10.59 12.80
N ILE A 256 -2.95 -9.71 13.80
CA ILE A 256 -3.77 -8.50 13.87
C ILE A 256 -2.87 -7.28 13.75
N MET A 257 -2.92 -6.60 12.60
CA MET A 257 -2.31 -5.30 12.42
C MET A 257 -3.28 -4.23 12.97
N THR A 258 -2.86 -3.44 13.96
CA THR A 258 -3.73 -2.38 14.50
C THR A 258 -2.96 -1.18 15.02
N ASN A 259 -3.56 0.01 14.86
CA ASN A 259 -3.13 1.24 15.52
C ASN A 259 -3.93 1.53 16.80
N GLY A 260 -4.66 0.54 17.32
CA GLY A 260 -5.42 0.67 18.56
C GLY A 260 -4.51 0.92 19.76
N LYS A 261 -5.06 1.59 20.79
CA LYS A 261 -4.37 1.79 22.07
C LYS A 261 -4.13 0.44 22.77
N PRO A 262 -3.16 0.35 23.69
CA PRO A 262 -2.89 -0.88 24.45
C PRO A 262 -4.12 -1.51 25.11
N SER A 263 -5.12 -0.74 25.55
CA SER A 263 -6.38 -1.27 26.10
C SER A 263 -7.27 -1.95 25.06
N TYR A 264 -7.28 -1.45 23.82
CA TYR A 264 -7.94 -2.12 22.70
C TYR A 264 -7.19 -3.38 22.29
N ILE A 265 -5.86 -3.29 22.26
CA ILE A 265 -4.96 -4.42 22.00
C ILE A 265 -5.05 -5.46 23.13
N ALA A 266 -5.27 -5.08 24.39
CA ALA A 266 -5.41 -6.03 25.49
C ALA A 266 -6.62 -6.94 25.29
N ASN A 267 -7.66 -6.44 24.61
CA ASN A 267 -8.80 -7.25 24.18
C ASN A 267 -8.49 -8.11 22.93
N LEU A 268 -7.28 -8.01 22.34
CA LEU A 268 -6.88 -8.59 21.04
C LEU A 268 -5.44 -9.16 20.93
N ALA A 269 -4.61 -9.13 21.99
CA ALA A 269 -3.18 -9.53 22.07
C ALA A 269 -2.17 -8.88 21.05
N GLY A 270 -1.12 -8.18 21.53
CA GLY A 270 0.17 -7.96 20.81
C GLY A 270 0.69 -6.51 20.55
N ARG A 271 1.99 -6.22 20.74
CA ARG A 271 2.65 -4.86 20.88
C ARG A 271 3.67 -4.43 19.77
N GLN A 272 3.90 -3.09 19.71
CA GLN A 272 5.13 -2.27 19.41
C GLN A 272 5.51 -1.75 17.99
N PHE A 273 6.34 -0.69 17.92
CA PHE A 273 6.28 0.42 16.93
C PHE A 273 7.18 0.34 15.65
N VAL A 274 8.13 -0.58 15.53
CA VAL A 274 8.76 -0.93 14.21
C VAL A 274 7.84 -1.87 13.41
N ALA A 275 6.72 -2.27 14.01
CA ALA A 275 5.81 -3.26 13.47
C ALA A 275 5.19 -2.88 12.13
N GLN A 276 5.00 -1.62 11.75
CA GLN A 276 4.19 -1.32 10.55
C GLN A 276 4.75 -1.92 9.26
N ALA A 277 6.07 -1.81 9.03
CA ALA A 277 6.69 -2.40 7.84
C ALA A 277 6.74 -3.93 7.92
N VAL A 278 7.03 -4.49 9.10
CA VAL A 278 7.02 -5.94 9.36
C VAL A 278 5.60 -6.50 9.17
N ASP A 279 4.58 -5.81 9.68
CA ASP A 279 3.17 -6.12 9.54
C ASP A 279 2.75 -6.14 8.07
N VAL A 280 3.18 -5.15 7.27
CA VAL A 280 2.91 -5.14 5.83
C VAL A 280 3.62 -6.30 5.13
N LEU A 281 4.85 -6.66 5.52
CA LEU A 281 5.53 -7.86 5.02
C LEU A 281 4.77 -9.15 5.40
N ILE A 282 4.27 -9.28 6.63
CA ILE A 282 3.44 -10.41 7.06
C ILE A 282 2.12 -10.44 6.26
N ALA A 283 1.46 -9.29 6.09
CA ALA A 283 0.22 -9.15 5.32
C ALA A 283 0.39 -9.46 3.83
N GLN A 284 1.49 -9.01 3.24
CA GLN A 284 1.89 -9.35 1.88
C GLN A 284 1.92 -10.87 1.71
N ARG A 285 2.49 -11.58 2.69
CA ARG A 285 2.67 -13.04 2.66
C ARG A 285 1.50 -13.85 3.22
N ALA A 286 0.48 -13.24 3.79
CA ALA A 286 -0.62 -13.97 4.41
C ALA A 286 -1.35 -14.87 3.39
N GLN A 287 -1.77 -16.08 3.77
CA GLN A 287 -2.69 -16.85 2.93
C GLN A 287 -3.93 -16.02 2.60
N VAL A 288 -4.48 -15.31 3.59
CA VAL A 288 -5.57 -14.34 3.38
C VAL A 288 -5.30 -13.05 4.15
N LEU A 289 -5.52 -11.92 3.48
CA LEU A 289 -5.55 -10.59 4.08
C LEU A 289 -7.00 -10.09 4.16
N ILE A 290 -7.45 -9.60 5.32
CA ILE A 290 -8.65 -8.76 5.46
C ILE A 290 -8.21 -7.34 5.80
N GLY A 291 -8.21 -6.46 4.80
CA GLY A 291 -7.72 -5.10 4.90
C GLY A 291 -8.79 -4.06 5.23
N ASN A 292 -8.34 -2.86 5.62
CA ASN A 292 -9.19 -1.68 5.64
C ASN A 292 -9.06 -0.95 4.30
N GLY A 293 -10.12 -0.97 3.49
CA GLY A 293 -10.08 -0.44 2.13
C GLY A 293 -9.82 1.07 2.03
N PHE A 294 -10.06 1.83 3.11
CA PHE A 294 -9.75 3.27 3.19
C PHE A 294 -8.30 3.54 3.61
N SER A 295 -7.55 2.53 4.02
CA SER A 295 -6.20 2.70 4.53
C SER A 295 -5.12 2.53 3.46
N THR A 296 -4.26 3.54 3.32
CA THR A 296 -3.05 3.45 2.50
C THR A 296 -2.05 2.41 3.03
N LEU A 297 -2.05 2.09 4.32
CA LEU A 297 -1.22 1.00 4.87
C LEU A 297 -1.68 -0.37 4.36
N THR A 298 -3.00 -0.61 4.26
CA THR A 298 -3.54 -1.81 3.58
C THR A 298 -3.14 -1.80 2.11
N SER A 299 -3.22 -0.64 1.46
CA SER A 299 -2.89 -0.49 0.03
C SER A 299 -1.46 -0.94 -0.28
N ASN A 300 -0.49 -0.68 0.61
CA ASN A 300 0.87 -1.18 0.46
C ASN A 300 0.94 -2.72 0.41
N ALA A 301 0.20 -3.42 1.27
CA ALA A 301 0.14 -4.89 1.24
C ALA A 301 -0.57 -5.39 -0.03
N VAL A 302 -1.68 -4.73 -0.42
CA VAL A 302 -2.46 -5.10 -1.61
C VAL A 302 -1.63 -4.96 -2.89
N ILE A 303 -0.89 -3.86 -3.06
CA ILE A 303 0.03 -3.65 -4.19
C ILE A 303 1.01 -4.82 -4.29
N MET A 304 1.63 -5.21 -3.17
CA MET A 304 2.61 -6.29 -3.19
C MET A 304 1.99 -7.67 -3.44
N ARG A 305 0.77 -7.92 -2.96
CA ARG A 305 0.02 -9.17 -3.25
C ARG A 305 -0.35 -9.27 -4.73
N LEU A 306 -0.83 -8.18 -5.31
CA LEU A 306 -1.15 -8.10 -6.73
C LEU A 306 0.11 -8.24 -7.59
N ALA A 307 1.22 -7.59 -7.23
CA ALA A 307 2.49 -7.70 -7.94
C ALA A 307 3.07 -9.12 -7.88
N ASN A 308 2.82 -9.84 -6.78
CA ASN A 308 3.16 -11.25 -6.62
C ASN A 308 2.18 -12.22 -7.29
N ASN A 309 1.16 -11.68 -7.98
CA ASN A 309 0.12 -12.44 -8.66
C ASN A 309 -0.61 -13.42 -7.72
N PHE A 310 -0.73 -13.07 -6.44
CA PHE A 310 -1.53 -13.83 -5.49
C PHE A 310 -3.01 -13.68 -5.84
N SER A 311 -3.79 -14.74 -5.64
CA SER A 311 -5.21 -14.77 -5.99
C SER A 311 -5.96 -13.58 -5.39
N ALA A 312 -6.76 -12.89 -6.20
CA ALA A 312 -7.56 -11.76 -5.73
C ALA A 312 -8.53 -12.15 -4.59
N GLU A 313 -9.04 -13.39 -4.61
CA GLU A 313 -9.91 -13.95 -3.56
C GLU A 313 -9.24 -14.02 -2.18
N SER A 314 -7.90 -14.00 -2.15
CA SER A 314 -7.13 -13.98 -0.91
C SER A 314 -6.95 -12.57 -0.31
N THR A 315 -7.45 -11.54 -0.99
CA THR A 315 -7.38 -10.14 -0.55
C THR A 315 -8.80 -9.61 -0.34
N ARG A 316 -9.23 -9.56 0.91
CA ARG A 316 -10.58 -9.20 1.34
C ARG A 316 -10.57 -7.84 2.03
N PHE A 317 -11.73 -7.22 2.18
CA PHE A 317 -11.89 -5.97 2.91
C PHE A 317 -13.09 -6.02 3.87
N TRP A 318 -13.03 -5.23 4.94
CA TRP A 318 -14.18 -5.00 5.85
C TRP A 318 -15.39 -4.52 5.07
#